data_AF-L7LLZ7-F1
#
_entry.id   AF-L7LLZ7-F1
#
_cell.length_a   1.000
_cell.length_b   1.000
_cell.length_c   1.000
_cell.angle_alpha   90.00
_cell.angle_beta   90.00
_cell.angle_gamma   90.00
#
_symmetry.space_group_name_H-M   'P 1'
#
loop_
_entity.id
_entity.type
_entity.pdbx_description
1 polymer ?
#
loop_
_entity_poly.entity_id
_entity_poly.type
_entity_poly.pdbx_seq_one_letter_code
_entity_poly.pdbx_strand_id
1 'polypeptide(L)'
;MFSSVGWGELLILLAAALIILGPERLPGAVSWAMGAVRKVRDYATGASSQLRDELGPDFDQLREPLTQLNELRQMSPKSIVTKHIFDGDSSTIDDLGKSVRETLDVSRPLAKPDGERQVPRESPQPPAPPARKYDVTDWDAT
;
A
#
# COMPACT_ATOMS: atom_id res chain seq x y z
N MET A 1 35.44 -0.17 4.28
CA MET A 1 35.86 -1.02 3.14
C MET A 1 34.77 -1.16 2.08
N PHE A 2 33.49 -0.86 2.40
CA PHE A 2 32.36 -0.86 1.46
C PHE A 2 32.04 0.52 0.85
N SER A 3 32.87 1.53 1.11
CA SER A 3 32.70 2.91 0.64
C SER A 3 32.91 3.09 -0.87
N SER A 4 33.11 2.01 -1.61
CA SER A 4 33.37 1.97 -3.06
C SER A 4 32.41 1.05 -3.83
N VAL A 5 31.33 0.56 -3.21
CA VAL A 5 30.30 -0.23 -3.93
C VAL A 5 29.53 0.72 -4.84
N GLY A 6 29.96 0.81 -6.09
CA GLY A 6 29.32 1.62 -7.12
C GLY A 6 28.21 0.85 -7.84
N TRP A 7 27.62 1.51 -8.85
CA TRP A 7 26.66 0.89 -9.76
C TRP A 7 27.16 -0.40 -10.42
N GLY A 8 28.46 -0.51 -10.67
CA GLY A 8 29.09 -1.71 -11.27
C GLY A 8 28.96 -2.94 -10.37
N GLU A 9 29.36 -2.84 -9.11
CA GLU A 9 29.19 -3.92 -8.13
C GLU A 9 27.71 -4.27 -7.90
N LEU A 10 26.81 -3.27 -7.86
CA LEU A 10 25.38 -3.54 -7.73
C LEU A 10 24.83 -4.36 -8.91
N LEU A 11 25.27 -4.06 -10.14
CA LEU A 11 24.92 -4.85 -11.32
C LEU A 11 25.48 -6.27 -11.25
N ILE A 12 26.71 -6.44 -10.76
CA ILE A 12 27.31 -7.76 -10.56
C ILE A 12 26.53 -8.57 -9.52
N LEU A 13 26.14 -7.96 -8.39
CA LEU A 13 25.32 -8.60 -7.37
C LEU A 13 23.93 -8.95 -7.89
N LEU A 14 23.31 -8.06 -8.69
CA LEU A 14 22.03 -8.32 -9.32
C LEU A 14 22.14 -9.48 -10.31
N ALA A 15 23.18 -9.50 -11.15
CA ALA A 15 23.43 -10.60 -12.08
C ALA A 15 23.69 -11.92 -11.35
N ALA A 16 24.50 -11.91 -10.28
CA ALA A 16 24.73 -13.08 -9.45
C ALA A 16 23.42 -13.58 -8.80
N ALA A 17 22.59 -12.67 -8.27
CA ALA A 17 21.29 -13.01 -7.70
C ALA A 17 20.34 -13.60 -8.76
N LEU A 18 20.32 -13.03 -9.97
CA LEU A 18 19.55 -13.54 -11.11
C LEU A 18 20.02 -14.93 -11.55
N ILE A 19 21.32 -15.20 -11.52
CA ILE A 19 21.89 -16.50 -11.90
C ILE A 19 21.62 -17.56 -10.82
N ILE A 20 21.88 -17.23 -9.55
CA ILE A 20 21.75 -18.17 -8.42
C ILE A 20 20.29 -18.51 -8.16
N LEU A 21 19.42 -17.51 -8.11
CA LEU A 21 18.01 -17.69 -7.77
C LEU A 21 17.14 -17.93 -9.01
N GLY A 22 17.53 -17.39 -10.17
CA GLY A 22 16.74 -17.38 -11.39
C GLY A 22 15.85 -16.12 -11.51
N PRO A 23 15.72 -15.52 -12.70
CA PRO A 23 14.92 -14.30 -12.92
C PRO A 23 13.44 -14.49 -12.60
N GLU A 24 12.89 -15.68 -12.86
CA GLU A 24 11.49 -16.02 -12.59
C GLU A 24 11.15 -16.09 -11.09
N ARG A 25 12.16 -16.34 -10.24
CA ARG A 25 11.95 -16.61 -8.80
C ARG A 25 12.16 -15.39 -7.93
N LEU A 26 12.96 -14.41 -8.37
CA LEU A 26 13.17 -13.14 -7.66
C LEU A 26 11.87 -12.38 -7.36
N PRO A 27 10.95 -12.13 -8.33
CA PRO A 27 9.72 -11.40 -8.02
C PRO A 27 8.86 -12.16 -6.99
N GLY A 28 8.84 -13.49 -7.06
CA GLY A 28 8.20 -14.34 -6.07
C GLY A 28 8.85 -14.21 -4.67
N ALA A 29 10.18 -14.30 -4.59
CA ALA A 29 10.92 -14.20 -3.33
C ALA A 29 10.75 -12.82 -2.66
N VAL A 30 10.79 -11.74 -3.44
CA VAL A 30 10.55 -10.37 -2.95
C VAL A 30 9.13 -10.24 -2.40
N SER A 31 8.13 -10.74 -3.12
CA SER A 31 6.74 -10.68 -2.67
C SER A 31 6.51 -11.45 -1.35
N TRP A 32 7.13 -12.63 -1.21
CA TRP A 32 7.07 -13.43 0.01
C TRP A 32 7.76 -12.72 1.18
N ALA A 33 8.96 -12.19 0.97
CA ALA A 33 9.71 -11.46 1.99
C ALA A 33 8.94 -10.20 2.46
N MET A 34 8.42 -9.42 1.52
CA MET A 34 7.57 -8.26 1.84
C MET A 34 6.31 -8.65 2.62
N GLY A 35 5.67 -9.75 2.23
CA GLY A 35 4.53 -10.30 2.95
C GLY A 35 4.89 -10.75 4.37
N ALA A 36 6.04 -11.40 4.55
CA ALA A 36 6.54 -11.82 5.86
C ALA A 36 6.84 -10.61 6.76
N VAL A 37 7.53 -9.59 6.24
CA VAL A 37 7.83 -8.34 6.96
C VAL A 37 6.54 -7.64 7.38
N ARG A 38 5.55 -7.55 6.49
CA ARG A 38 4.25 -6.94 6.82
C ARG A 38 3.55 -7.68 7.94
N LYS A 39 3.49 -9.02 7.87
CA LYS A 39 2.92 -9.85 8.94
C LYS A 39 3.64 -9.62 10.27
N VAL A 40 4.98 -9.67 10.28
CA VAL A 40 5.79 -9.42 11.48
C VAL A 40 5.49 -8.05 12.08
N ARG A 41 5.39 -7.01 11.25
CA ARG A 41 5.01 -5.66 11.70
C ARG A 41 3.62 -5.65 12.32
N ASP A 42 2.65 -6.28 11.67
CA ASP A 42 1.26 -6.29 12.13
C ASP A 42 1.14 -7.04 13.47
N TYR A 43 1.85 -8.17 13.63
CA TYR A 43 1.97 -8.89 14.91
C TYR A 43 2.68 -8.07 16.00
N ALA A 44 3.82 -7.46 15.67
CA ALA A 44 4.58 -6.63 16.61
C ALA A 44 3.78 -5.40 17.07
N THR A 45 3.00 -4.79 16.18
CA THR A 45 2.15 -3.64 16.50
C THR A 45 0.98 -4.05 17.40
N GLY A 46 0.30 -5.15 17.09
CA GLY A 46 -0.83 -5.64 17.89
C GLY A 46 -0.42 -6.21 19.26
N ALA A 47 0.74 -6.86 19.36
CA ALA A 47 1.28 -7.29 20.64
C ALA A 47 1.80 -6.09 21.45
N SER A 48 2.50 -5.14 20.82
CA SER A 48 2.99 -3.94 21.52
C SER A 48 1.85 -3.11 22.12
N SER A 49 0.65 -3.07 21.51
CA SER A 49 -0.48 -2.37 22.11
C SER A 49 -1.00 -3.09 23.35
N GLN A 50 -1.11 -4.42 23.32
CA GLN A 50 -1.51 -5.22 24.47
C GLN A 50 -0.48 -5.12 25.62
N LEU A 51 0.81 -5.18 25.28
CA LEU A 51 1.88 -4.99 26.25
C LEU A 51 1.94 -3.56 26.82
N ARG A 52 1.57 -2.54 26.03
CA ARG A 52 1.45 -1.14 26.53
C ARG A 52 0.37 -1.05 27.61
N ASP A 53 -0.77 -1.69 27.36
CA ASP A 53 -1.93 -1.63 28.24
C ASP A 53 -1.73 -2.48 29.51
N GLU A 54 -1.00 -3.60 29.42
CA GLU A 54 -0.78 -4.51 30.56
C GLU A 54 0.47 -4.19 31.41
N LEU A 55 1.56 -3.68 30.83
CA LEU A 55 2.84 -3.49 31.55
C LEU A 55 3.08 -2.05 32.04
N GLY A 56 2.27 -1.07 31.61
CA GLY A 56 2.36 0.32 32.08
C GLY A 56 3.80 0.89 32.05
N PRO A 57 4.35 1.40 33.17
CA PRO A 57 5.65 2.09 33.23
C PRO A 57 6.87 1.23 32.85
N ASP A 58 6.77 -0.10 32.84
CA ASP A 58 7.86 -0.97 32.35
C ASP A 58 8.05 -0.87 30.83
N PHE A 59 7.08 -0.30 30.10
CA PHE A 59 7.25 0.02 28.69
C PHE A 59 8.29 1.11 28.44
N ASP A 60 8.56 2.01 29.40
CA ASP A 60 9.57 3.06 29.22
C ASP A 60 10.98 2.49 29.09
N GLN A 61 11.28 1.35 29.73
CA GLN A 61 12.54 0.62 29.54
C GLN A 61 12.66 0.00 28.13
N LEU A 62 11.55 -0.27 27.44
CA LEU A 62 11.55 -0.71 26.04
C LEU A 62 11.60 0.47 25.08
N ARG A 63 11.15 1.65 25.52
CA ARG A 63 11.15 2.88 24.74
C ARG A 63 12.57 3.36 24.44
N GLU A 64 13.51 3.23 25.37
CA GLU A 64 14.93 3.54 25.14
C GLU A 64 15.54 2.68 24.01
N PRO A 65 15.49 1.33 24.07
CA PRO A 65 15.93 0.45 22.99
C PRO A 65 15.23 0.73 21.66
N LEU A 66 13.92 0.98 21.68
CA LEU A 66 13.16 1.31 20.47
C LEU A 66 13.59 2.65 19.88
N THR A 67 13.94 3.63 20.72
CA THR A 67 14.45 4.93 20.28
C THR A 67 15.85 4.79 19.68
N GLN A 68 16.73 4.00 20.29
CA GLN A 68 18.05 3.68 19.74
C GLN A 68 17.95 2.95 18.39
N LEU A 69 17.01 2.00 18.25
CA LEU A 69 16.71 1.35 16.98
C LEU A 69 16.15 2.33 15.95
N ASN A 70 15.38 3.34 16.39
CA ASN A 70 14.85 4.36 15.51
C ASN A 70 15.95 5.33 15.04
N GLU A 71 16.93 5.66 15.88
CA GLU A 71 18.14 6.39 15.51
C GLU A 71 19.02 5.61 14.52
N LEU A 72 19.17 4.30 14.71
CA LEU A 72 19.81 3.43 13.71
C LEU A 72 19.03 3.39 12.39
N ARG A 73 17.69 3.41 12.46
CA ARG A 73 16.81 3.45 11.28
C ARG A 73 16.83 4.80 10.58
N GLN A 74 17.19 5.90 11.26
CA GLN A 74 17.41 7.20 10.61
C GLN A 74 18.55 7.13 9.59
N MET A 75 19.50 6.18 9.74
CA MET A 75 20.31 5.67 8.63
C MET A 75 19.48 4.69 7.78
N SER A 76 18.39 5.19 7.19
CA SER A 76 17.44 4.30 6.53
C SER A 76 18.13 3.54 5.40
N PRO A 77 17.78 2.27 5.13
CA PRO A 77 18.35 1.51 4.03
C PRO A 77 18.24 2.26 2.70
N LYS A 78 17.14 3.01 2.51
CA LYS A 78 16.95 3.90 1.37
C LYS A 78 18.00 5.02 1.36
N SER A 79 18.22 5.70 2.49
CA SER A 79 19.23 6.76 2.63
C SER A 79 20.66 6.26 2.38
N ILE A 80 20.97 5.04 2.83
CA ILE A 80 22.27 4.38 2.60
C ILE A 80 22.42 4.08 1.10
N VAL A 81 21.43 3.44 0.48
CA VAL A 81 21.45 3.16 -0.97
C VAL A 81 21.55 4.46 -1.78
N THR A 82 20.77 5.49 -1.47
CA THR A 82 20.86 6.79 -2.12
C THR A 82 22.25 7.41 -1.98
N LYS A 83 22.84 7.37 -0.79
CA LYS A 83 24.15 7.96 -0.54
C LYS A 83 25.29 7.18 -1.19
N HIS A 84 25.18 5.86 -1.29
CA HIS A 84 26.23 5.00 -1.83
C HIS A 84 26.12 4.74 -3.33
N ILE A 85 24.90 4.76 -3.88
CA ILE A 85 24.64 4.43 -5.28
C ILE A 85 24.35 5.69 -6.09
N PHE A 86 23.69 6.70 -5.52
CA PHE A 86 23.25 7.90 -6.25
C PHE A 86 23.97 9.17 -5.80
N ASP A 87 25.07 9.08 -5.05
CA ASP A 87 25.81 10.23 -4.48
C ASP A 87 24.91 11.23 -3.73
N GLY A 88 23.79 10.78 -3.18
CA GLY A 88 22.81 11.63 -2.49
C GLY A 88 21.63 12.11 -3.34
N ASP A 89 21.58 11.80 -4.64
CA ASP A 89 20.44 12.11 -5.50
C ASP A 89 19.28 11.11 -5.29
N SER A 90 18.28 11.54 -4.53
CA SER A 90 17.08 10.72 -4.23
C SER A 90 16.00 10.78 -5.31
N SER A 91 16.10 11.72 -6.25
CA SER A 91 15.05 11.98 -7.26
C SER A 91 14.85 10.77 -8.19
N THR A 92 15.94 10.18 -8.64
CA THR A 92 15.98 8.98 -9.49
C THR A 92 15.34 7.76 -8.83
N ILE A 93 15.54 7.54 -7.52
CA ILE A 93 14.86 6.44 -6.80
C ILE A 93 13.36 6.68 -6.68
N ASP A 94 12.96 7.93 -6.42
CA ASP A 94 11.54 8.27 -6.28
C ASP A 94 10.80 8.16 -7.62
N ASP A 95 11.41 8.55 -8.72
CA ASP A 95 10.84 8.40 -10.06
C ASP A 95 10.79 6.93 -10.52
N LEU A 96 11.78 6.12 -10.14
CA LEU A 96 11.74 4.67 -10.34
C LEU A 96 10.62 4.04 -9.50
N GLY A 97 10.44 4.50 -8.26
CA GLY A 97 9.35 4.05 -7.39
C GLY A 97 7.97 4.42 -7.92
N LYS A 98 7.81 5.63 -8.46
CA LYS A 98 6.57 6.07 -9.11
C LYS A 98 6.28 5.24 -10.35
N SER A 99 7.25 5.04 -11.24
CA SER A 99 7.06 4.25 -12.46
C SER A 99 6.75 2.78 -12.16
N VAL A 100 7.45 2.14 -11.21
CA VAL A 100 7.13 0.79 -10.76
C VAL A 100 5.72 0.74 -10.17
N ARG A 101 5.35 1.69 -9.30
CA ARG A 101 4.00 1.74 -8.74
C ARG A 101 2.94 1.95 -9.82
N GLU A 102 3.20 2.79 -10.81
CA GLU A 102 2.34 3.00 -11.96
C GLU A 102 2.21 1.70 -12.76
N THR A 103 3.29 1.00 -13.09
CA THR A 103 3.22 -0.30 -13.78
C THR A 103 2.47 -1.38 -12.98
N LEU A 104 2.55 -1.35 -11.65
CA LEU A 104 1.83 -2.25 -10.77
C LEU A 104 0.35 -1.85 -10.61
N ASP A 105 0.03 -0.56 -10.61
CA ASP A 105 -1.34 -0.03 -10.54
C ASP A 105 -2.06 -0.11 -11.90
N VAL A 106 -1.32 -0.14 -13.01
CA VAL A 106 -1.84 -0.41 -14.38
C VAL A 106 -2.43 -1.82 -14.53
N SER A 107 -2.19 -2.72 -13.57
CA SER A 107 -2.90 -3.99 -13.46
C SER A 107 -4.32 -3.86 -12.87
N ARG A 108 -4.71 -2.68 -12.40
CA ARG A 108 -6.11 -2.36 -12.13
C ARG A 108 -6.76 -2.12 -13.51
N PRO A 109 -7.79 -2.90 -13.89
CA PRO A 109 -8.45 -2.69 -15.16
C PRO A 109 -8.88 -1.24 -15.22
N LEU A 110 -8.45 -0.54 -16.27
CA LEU A 110 -8.88 0.81 -16.62
C LEU A 110 -10.36 0.93 -16.25
N ALA A 111 -10.63 1.64 -15.15
CA ALA A 111 -11.91 2.30 -15.01
C ALA A 111 -11.95 3.18 -16.25
N LYS A 112 -12.73 2.69 -17.22
CA LYS A 112 -12.95 3.25 -18.54
C LYS A 112 -12.96 4.77 -18.39
N PRO A 113 -12.14 5.52 -19.14
CA PRO A 113 -12.24 6.97 -19.07
C PRO A 113 -13.69 7.30 -19.40
N ASP A 114 -14.38 7.86 -18.40
CA ASP A 114 -15.70 8.44 -18.53
C ASP A 114 -15.56 9.59 -19.53
N GLY A 115 -15.57 9.23 -20.81
CA GLY A 115 -15.99 10.11 -21.87
C GLY A 115 -17.41 10.49 -21.54
N GLU A 116 -17.55 11.73 -21.10
CA GLU A 116 -18.77 12.51 -20.95
C GLU A 116 -19.93 11.95 -21.79
N ARG A 117 -20.73 11.11 -21.15
CA ARG A 117 -22.17 11.07 -21.38
C ARG A 117 -22.80 10.81 -20.04
N GLN A 118 -23.04 11.90 -19.32
CA GLN A 118 -24.07 11.94 -18.30
C GLN A 118 -25.38 11.53 -18.99
N VAL A 119 -25.71 10.25 -18.94
CA VAL A 119 -27.08 9.79 -19.09
C VAL A 119 -27.69 10.03 -17.72
N PRO A 120 -28.71 10.88 -17.56
CA PRO A 120 -29.37 11.04 -16.27
C PRO A 120 -29.81 9.66 -15.79
N ARG A 121 -29.21 9.16 -14.72
CA ARG A 121 -29.73 8.00 -13.99
C ARG A 121 -31.02 8.47 -13.34
N GLU A 122 -32.12 8.18 -14.01
CA GLU A 122 -33.45 8.14 -13.42
C GLU A 122 -33.37 7.23 -12.18
N SER A 123 -33.48 7.85 -11.01
CA SER A 123 -33.59 7.15 -9.73
C SER A 123 -34.73 6.11 -9.84
N PRO A 124 -34.55 4.86 -9.40
CA PRO A 124 -35.67 3.93 -9.30
C PRO A 124 -36.71 4.48 -8.32
N GLN A 125 -37.74 5.11 -8.87
CA GLN A 125 -38.91 5.55 -8.13
C GLN A 125 -39.62 4.31 -7.58
N PRO A 126 -39.93 4.21 -6.27
CA PRO A 126 -40.73 3.12 -5.75
C PRO A 126 -42.10 3.09 -6.46
N PRO A 127 -42.67 1.90 -6.72
CA PRO A 127 -43.92 1.79 -7.46
C PRO A 127 -45.03 2.58 -6.78
N ALA A 128 -45.63 3.51 -7.52
CA ALA A 128 -46.74 4.33 -7.07
C ALA A 128 -47.95 3.46 -6.67
N PRO A 129 -48.65 3.78 -5.56
CA PRO A 129 -49.87 3.07 -5.21
C PRO A 129 -50.95 3.30 -6.28
N PRO A 130 -51.82 2.30 -6.57
CA PRO A 130 -52.85 2.44 -7.58
C PRO A 130 -53.80 3.58 -7.21
N ALA A 131 -54.01 4.49 -8.16
CA ALA A 131 -54.95 5.58 -8.04
C ALA A 131 -56.37 5.02 -7.79
N ARG A 132 -56.90 5.21 -6.58
CA ARG A 132 -58.34 5.07 -6.35
C ARG A 132 -59.04 6.14 -7.16
N LYS A 133 -59.70 5.72 -8.23
CA LYS A 133 -60.74 6.54 -8.86
C LYS A 133 -61.87 6.67 -7.84
N TYR A 134 -62.01 7.83 -7.24
CA TYR A 134 -63.23 8.19 -6.53
C TYR A 134 -64.29 8.44 -7.59
N ASP A 135 -65.24 7.52 -7.70
CA ASP A 135 -66.47 7.77 -8.45
C ASP A 135 -67.40 8.59 -7.54
N VAL A 136 -67.84 9.75 -8.01
CA VAL A 136 -68.61 10.74 -7.24
C VAL A 136 -70.13 10.50 -7.38
N THR A 137 -70.53 9.27 -7.70
CA THR A 137 -71.93 8.94 -8.03
C THR A 137 -72.68 8.08 -7.01
N ASP A 138 -72.13 7.87 -5.81
CA ASP A 138 -72.81 7.06 -4.76
C ASP A 138 -73.31 7.91 -3.57
N TRP A 139 -73.91 9.07 -3.84
CA TRP A 139 -74.55 9.93 -2.81
C TRP A 139 -76.08 9.82 -2.77
N ASP A 140 -76.69 8.93 -3.55
CA ASP A 140 -78.16 8.77 -3.60
C ASP A 140 -78.56 7.28 -3.55
N ALA A 141 -78.64 6.70 -2.35
CA ALA A 141 -79.61 5.66 -2.01
C ALA A 141 -79.57 5.27 -0.52
N THR A 142 -80.57 5.78 0.21
CA THR A 142 -81.34 5.17 1.33
C THR A 142 -80.63 4.70 2.60
#